data_AF-A0A6N2B550-F1
#
_entry.id   AF-A0A6N2B550-F1
#
_cell.length_a   1.000
_cell.length_b   1.000
_cell.length_c   1.000
_cell.angle_alpha   90.00
_cell.angle_beta   90.00
_cell.angle_gamma   90.00
#
_symmetry.space_group_name_H-M   'P 1'
#
loop_
_entity.id
_entity.type
_entity.pdbx_description
1 polymer ?
#
loop_
_entity_poly.entity_id
_entity_poly.type
_entity_poly.pdbx_seq_one_letter_code
_entity_poly.pdbx_strand_id
1 'polypeptide(L)'
;MASNITNSPLIIILLMSLILYQFSFYSFADLDQPIVAFFNDIPQNLNPIVKLEIKLKNSGRHVARGEMDIHGSQFLLKARVIDDIFVCNVEWNHSRAFLHIYDPVKKDKGHLIIYWSIQDKGIMKSWDAQKWTFIANWTHNS
;
A
#
# COMPACT_ATOMS: atom_id res chain seq x y z
N MET A 1 -2.30 -55.32 -43.68
CA MET A 1 -2.31 -54.98 -42.24
C MET A 1 -1.31 -53.87 -42.02
N ALA A 2 -1.77 -52.64 -41.79
CA ALA A 2 -0.94 -51.54 -41.34
C ALA A 2 -1.62 -50.96 -40.10
N SER A 3 -0.94 -51.06 -38.96
CA SER A 3 -1.42 -50.57 -37.66
C SER A 3 -1.40 -49.05 -37.67
N ASN A 4 -2.59 -48.44 -37.55
CA ASN A 4 -2.71 -47.03 -37.19
C ASN A 4 -2.27 -46.87 -35.74
N ILE A 5 -0.97 -46.68 -35.52
CA ILE A 5 -0.45 -46.27 -34.22
C ILE A 5 -0.85 -44.80 -34.04
N THR A 6 -1.99 -44.60 -33.40
CA THR A 6 -2.41 -43.27 -32.94
C THR A 6 -1.36 -42.75 -31.97
N ASN A 7 -0.68 -41.66 -32.36
CA ASN A 7 0.31 -40.91 -31.57
C ASN A 7 -0.30 -40.22 -30.33
N SER A 8 -1.19 -40.92 -29.62
CA SER A 8 -1.97 -40.45 -28.48
C SER A 8 -1.13 -39.98 -27.29
N PRO A 9 -0.05 -40.67 -26.84
CA PRO A 9 0.71 -40.20 -25.70
C PRO A 9 1.54 -38.94 -26.01
N LEU A 10 2.05 -38.80 -27.24
CA LEU A 10 2.81 -37.63 -27.67
C LEU A 10 1.94 -36.37 -27.71
N ILE A 11 0.69 -36.49 -28.17
CA ILE A 11 -0.28 -35.38 -28.19
C ILE A 11 -0.62 -34.93 -26.77
N ILE A 12 -0.79 -35.85 -25.83
CA ILE A 12 -1.08 -35.54 -24.42
C ILE A 12 0.11 -34.83 -23.76
N ILE A 13 1.34 -35.28 -24.01
CA ILE A 13 2.55 -34.64 -23.49
C ILE A 13 2.69 -33.21 -24.05
N LEU A 14 2.42 -33.02 -25.34
CA LEU A 14 2.43 -31.70 -25.98
C LEU A 14 1.38 -30.75 -25.38
N LEU A 15 0.14 -31.22 -25.21
CA LEU A 15 -0.93 -30.46 -24.57
C LEU A 15 -0.58 -30.08 -23.12
N MET A 16 -0.03 -31.03 -22.34
CA MET A 16 0.38 -30.75 -20.96
C MET A 16 1.54 -29.76 -20.89
N SER A 17 2.52 -29.85 -21.79
CA SER A 17 3.62 -28.89 -21.87
C SER A 17 3.14 -27.49 -22.25
N LEU A 18 2.13 -27.37 -23.12
CA LEU A 18 1.56 -26.09 -23.52
C LEU A 18 0.77 -25.45 -22.39
N ILE A 19 -0.01 -26.24 -21.64
CA ILE A 19 -0.76 -25.78 -20.46
C ILE A 19 0.23 -25.32 -19.36
N LEU A 20 1.28 -26.09 -19.08
CA LEU A 20 2.32 -25.72 -18.11
C LEU A 20 3.13 -24.49 -18.55
N TYR A 21 3.38 -24.33 -19.85
CA TYR A 21 4.01 -23.14 -20.41
C TYR A 21 3.15 -21.91 -20.13
N GLN A 22 1.83 -21.95 -20.31
CA GLN A 22 0.97 -20.80 -19.99
C GLN A 22 0.97 -20.40 -18.51
N PHE A 23 1.14 -21.36 -17.59
CA PHE A 23 1.30 -21.05 -16.17
C PHE A 23 2.69 -20.50 -15.81
N SER A 24 3.73 -20.80 -16.60
CA SER A 24 5.09 -20.31 -16.36
C SER A 24 5.33 -18.84 -16.74
N PHE A 25 4.39 -18.18 -17.45
CA PHE A 25 4.45 -16.74 -17.78
C PHE A 25 3.63 -15.84 -16.87
N TYR A 26 2.95 -16.36 -15.84
CA TYR A 26 2.51 -15.53 -14.73
C TYR A 26 3.73 -15.18 -13.86
N SER A 27 4.59 -14.35 -14.44
CA SER A 27 5.64 -13.65 -13.71
C SER A 27 4.95 -12.79 -12.66
N PHE A 28 5.15 -13.10 -11.39
CA PHE A 28 4.81 -12.24 -10.25
C PHE A 28 5.53 -10.87 -10.30
N ALA A 29 6.30 -10.57 -11.35
CA ALA A 29 7.05 -9.33 -11.51
C ALA A 29 6.19 -8.08 -11.77
N ASP A 30 4.88 -8.24 -12.00
CA ASP A 30 3.94 -7.13 -12.14
C ASP A 30 2.86 -7.13 -11.05
N LEU A 31 3.21 -7.60 -9.85
CA LEU A 31 2.43 -7.31 -8.65
C LEU A 31 2.37 -5.79 -8.49
N ASP A 32 1.19 -5.21 -8.71
CA ASP A 32 0.85 -3.84 -8.35
C ASP A 32 1.43 -3.53 -6.97
N GLN A 33 2.47 -2.70 -6.94
CA GLN A 33 3.16 -2.37 -5.68
C GLN A 33 2.15 -1.68 -4.77
N PRO A 34 1.96 -2.16 -3.52
CA PRO A 34 1.00 -1.55 -2.62
C PRO A 34 1.23 -0.04 -2.49
N ILE A 35 0.16 0.73 -2.59
CA ILE A 35 0.18 2.18 -2.50
C ILE A 35 -0.37 2.59 -1.14
N VAL A 36 0.38 3.42 -0.43
CA VAL A 36 -0.14 4.15 0.72
C VAL A 36 -0.47 5.56 0.26
N ALA A 37 -1.76 5.90 0.26
CA ALA A 37 -2.27 7.19 -0.15
C ALA A 37 -2.68 8.00 1.08
N PHE A 38 -2.10 9.18 1.25
CA PHE A 38 -2.53 10.15 2.25
C PHE A 38 -3.33 11.25 1.57
N PHE A 39 -4.43 11.65 2.19
CA PHE A 39 -5.22 12.81 1.82
C PHE A 39 -5.17 13.85 2.92
N ASN A 40 -5.01 15.09 2.51
CA ASN A 40 -5.05 16.24 3.39
C ASN A 40 -6.47 16.77 3.49
N ASP A 41 -7.25 16.24 4.43
CA ASP A 41 -8.64 16.65 4.66
C ASP A 41 -8.75 17.73 5.76
N ILE A 42 -7.65 18.40 6.07
CA ILE A 42 -7.66 19.55 6.98
C ILE A 42 -8.35 20.72 6.27
N PRO A 43 -9.36 21.36 6.89
CA PRO A 43 -10.03 22.50 6.31
C PRO A 43 -9.06 23.62 5.92
N GLN A 44 -9.26 24.21 4.74
CA GLN A 44 -8.36 25.22 4.18
C GLN A 44 -8.17 26.45 5.10
N ASN A 45 -9.18 26.78 5.91
CA ASN A 45 -9.14 27.87 6.87
C ASN A 45 -8.36 27.56 8.17
N LEU A 46 -7.89 26.33 8.36
CA LEU A 46 -7.18 25.87 9.56
C LEU A 46 -5.67 25.65 9.33
N ASN A 47 -5.09 26.29 8.31
CA ASN A 47 -3.71 26.10 7.88
C ASN A 47 -3.42 24.62 7.56
N PRO A 48 -3.78 24.12 6.38
CA PRO A 48 -3.75 22.70 6.05
C PRO A 48 -2.33 22.20 5.74
N ILE A 49 -1.27 22.77 6.34
CA ILE A 49 0.10 22.30 6.10
C ILE A 49 0.36 21.07 6.94
N VAL A 50 0.41 19.92 6.27
CA VAL A 50 0.67 18.60 6.87
C VAL A 50 2.02 18.10 6.40
N LYS A 51 2.85 17.66 7.33
CA LYS A 51 4.17 17.06 7.05
C LYS A 51 4.15 15.59 7.39
N LEU A 52 4.76 14.80 6.52
CA LEU A 52 4.89 13.35 6.64
C LEU A 52 6.36 12.97 6.69
N GLU A 53 6.74 12.20 7.69
CA GLU A 53 8.05 11.54 7.74
C GLU A 53 7.85 10.03 7.83
N ILE A 54 8.32 9.31 6.82
CA ILE A 54 8.06 7.88 6.68
C ILE A 54 9.35 7.09 6.84
N LYS A 55 9.31 6.07 7.69
CA LYS A 55 10.44 5.18 7.98
C LYS A 55 9.98 3.73 8.00
N LEU A 56 10.94 2.84 7.92
CA LEU A 56 10.74 1.44 8.25
C LEU A 56 10.88 1.22 9.75
N LYS A 57 10.00 0.43 10.35
CA LYS A 57 9.92 0.26 11.80
C LYS A 57 11.15 -0.43 12.37
N ASN A 58 11.57 -1.55 11.79
CA ASN A 58 12.63 -2.38 12.37
C ASN A 58 14.01 -1.80 12.11
N SER A 59 14.27 -1.33 10.88
CA SER A 59 15.56 -0.74 10.50
C SER A 59 15.71 0.73 10.89
N GLY A 60 14.61 1.43 11.16
CA GLY A 60 14.61 2.89 11.32
C GLY A 60 14.95 3.67 10.04
N ARG A 61 15.15 2.97 8.91
CA ARG A 61 15.57 3.57 7.64
C ARG A 61 14.51 4.55 7.15
N HIS A 62 14.93 5.76 6.81
CA HIS A 62 14.07 6.73 6.16
C HIS A 62 13.69 6.26 4.76
N VAL A 63 12.40 6.36 4.44
CA VAL A 63 11.84 5.96 3.15
C VAL A 63 11.47 7.19 2.34
N ALA A 64 10.71 8.11 2.96
CA ALA A 64 10.19 9.28 2.26
C ALA A 64 9.87 10.41 3.24
N ARG A 65 9.76 11.62 2.69
CA ARG A 65 9.14 12.77 3.33
C ARG A 65 8.13 13.39 2.37
N GLY A 66 7.06 13.94 2.91
CA GLY A 66 6.02 14.61 2.16
C GLY A 66 5.56 15.86 2.87
N GLU A 67 5.09 16.82 2.09
CA GLU A 67 4.35 17.98 2.59
C GLU A 67 3.11 18.13 1.71
N MET A 68 1.97 18.38 2.34
CA MET A 68 0.69 18.66 1.70
C MET A 68 0.18 19.97 2.30
N ASP A 69 0.04 21.01 1.48
CA ASP A 69 -0.26 22.38 1.91
C ASP A 69 -1.63 22.89 1.42
N ILE A 70 -2.35 22.06 0.66
CA ILE A 70 -3.66 22.37 0.08
C ILE A 70 -4.67 21.32 0.57
N HIS A 71 -5.86 21.77 0.99
CA HIS A 71 -6.96 20.87 1.30
C HIS A 71 -7.34 20.00 0.08
N GLY A 72 -7.54 18.70 0.29
CA GLY A 72 -7.83 17.72 -0.76
C GLY A 72 -6.60 17.27 -1.56
N SER A 73 -5.41 17.80 -1.28
CA SER A 73 -4.17 17.29 -1.89
C SER A 73 -3.84 15.88 -1.37
N GLN A 74 -3.02 15.17 -2.15
CA GLN A 74 -2.64 13.80 -1.84
C GLN A 74 -1.13 13.57 -1.91
N PHE A 75 -0.65 12.66 -1.08
CA PHE A 75 0.69 12.13 -1.12
C PHE A 75 0.63 10.61 -1.31
N LEU A 76 1.35 10.10 -2.32
CA LEU A 76 1.34 8.67 -2.67
C LEU A 76 2.71 8.07 -2.43
N LEU A 77 2.75 6.98 -1.63
CA LEU A 77 3.94 6.19 -1.40
C LEU A 77 3.79 4.80 -2.02
N LYS A 78 4.76 4.39 -2.85
CA LYS A 78 4.89 3.00 -3.30
C LYS A 78 5.63 2.18 -2.24
N ALA A 79 4.93 1.29 -1.55
CA ALA A 79 5.48 0.44 -0.50
C ALA A 79 6.16 -0.81 -1.10
N ARG A 80 7.41 -0.65 -1.55
CA ARG A 80 8.20 -1.71 -2.22
C ARG A 80 8.78 -2.77 -1.28
N VAL A 81 8.84 -2.49 0.01
CA VAL A 81 9.41 -3.39 1.02
C VAL A 81 8.27 -4.21 1.59
N ILE A 82 8.38 -5.54 1.54
CA ILE A 82 7.28 -6.46 1.89
C ILE A 82 7.51 -7.20 3.22
N ASP A 83 8.66 -7.01 3.85
CA ASP A 83 9.12 -7.70 5.06
C ASP A 83 9.28 -6.78 6.28
N ASP A 84 8.99 -5.48 6.14
CA ASP A 84 9.02 -4.50 7.24
C ASP A 84 7.73 -3.68 7.26
N ILE A 85 7.46 -3.06 8.41
CA ILE A 85 6.30 -2.20 8.64
C ILE A 85 6.70 -0.77 8.33
N PHE A 86 5.90 -0.07 7.53
CA PHE A 86 6.08 1.36 7.31
C PHE A 86 5.40 2.12 8.45
N VAL A 87 6.13 3.04 9.04
CA VAL A 87 5.64 3.95 10.07
C VAL A 87 5.75 5.39 9.60
N CYS A 88 4.85 6.23 10.05
CA CYS A 88 4.84 7.65 9.73
C CYS A 88 4.69 8.50 10.97
N ASN A 89 5.54 9.52 11.10
CA ASN A 89 5.24 10.67 11.93
C ASN A 89 4.52 11.70 11.06
N VAL A 90 3.28 12.00 11.41
CA VAL A 90 2.45 13.01 10.76
C VAL A 90 2.41 14.22 11.67
N GLU A 91 2.66 15.40 11.10
CA GLU A 91 2.65 16.67 11.84
C GLU A 91 1.71 17.66 11.17
N TRP A 92 0.98 18.40 12.01
CA TRP A 92 0.13 19.51 11.61
C TRP A 92 0.17 20.57 12.70
N ASN A 93 0.62 21.78 12.36
CA ASN A 93 0.90 22.84 13.33
C ASN A 93 1.81 22.33 14.48
N HIS A 94 1.37 22.44 15.73
CA HIS A 94 2.09 21.95 16.93
C HIS A 94 1.60 20.56 17.37
N SER A 95 0.86 19.86 16.52
CA SER A 95 0.31 18.55 16.79
C SER A 95 1.02 17.49 15.97
N ARG A 96 1.13 16.29 16.54
CA ARG A 96 1.69 15.12 15.84
C ARG A 96 0.91 13.84 16.11
N ALA A 97 1.07 12.87 15.22
CA ALA A 97 0.59 11.50 15.40
C ALA A 97 1.60 10.51 14.83
N PHE A 98 1.77 9.37 15.50
CA PHE A 98 2.61 8.28 15.03
C PHE A 98 1.74 7.12 14.55
N LEU A 99 1.94 6.70 13.31
CA LEU A 99 1.08 5.76 12.60
C LEU A 99 1.87 4.56 12.09
N HIS A 100 1.27 3.37 12.15
CA HIS A 100 1.71 2.21 11.36
C HIS A 100 0.95 2.24 10.03
N ILE A 101 1.57 2.80 8.99
CA ILE A 101 0.88 3.19 7.75
C ILE A 101 0.70 2.02 6.77
N TYR A 102 1.54 0.99 6.89
CA TYR A 102 1.42 -0.24 6.12
C TYR A 102 2.11 -1.42 6.84
N ASP A 103 1.36 -2.50 7.08
CA ASP A 103 1.85 -3.78 7.60
C ASP A 103 1.57 -4.92 6.58
N PRO A 104 2.55 -5.27 5.73
CA PRO A 104 2.37 -6.26 4.66
C PRO A 104 2.13 -7.69 5.15
N VAL A 105 2.46 -7.98 6.41
CA VAL A 105 2.43 -9.35 6.96
C VAL A 105 1.13 -9.62 7.71
N LYS A 106 0.55 -8.58 8.33
CA LYS A 106 -0.64 -8.72 9.18
C LYS A 106 -1.82 -7.95 8.61
N LYS A 107 -1.99 -6.69 9.05
CA LYS A 107 -3.26 -5.96 8.91
C LYS A 107 -3.56 -5.55 7.48
N ASP A 108 -2.54 -5.29 6.67
CA ASP A 108 -2.69 -4.77 5.32
C ASP A 108 -2.34 -5.82 4.25
N LYS A 109 -2.18 -7.08 4.67
CA LYS A 109 -1.85 -8.18 3.77
C LYS A 109 -2.93 -8.35 2.71
N GLY A 110 -2.54 -8.29 1.44
CA GLY A 110 -3.44 -8.44 0.29
C GLY A 110 -4.17 -7.16 -0.13
N HIS A 111 -4.01 -6.05 0.60
CA HIS A 111 -4.55 -4.76 0.18
C HIS A 111 -3.55 -4.02 -0.71
N LEU A 112 -3.95 -3.75 -1.96
CA LEU A 112 -3.13 -3.02 -2.93
C LEU A 112 -3.08 -1.52 -2.65
N ILE A 113 -4.11 -0.95 -2.02
CA ILE A 113 -4.14 0.47 -1.68
C ILE A 113 -4.64 0.63 -0.25
N ILE A 114 -3.91 1.43 0.51
CA ILE A 114 -4.23 1.79 1.88
C ILE A 114 -4.39 3.31 1.91
N TYR A 115 -5.58 3.76 2.28
CA TYR A 115 -5.93 5.17 2.30
C TYR A 115 -5.88 5.71 3.72
N TRP A 116 -5.30 6.90 3.87
CA TRP A 116 -5.21 7.65 5.11
C TRP A 116 -5.78 9.04 4.89
N SER A 117 -6.72 9.44 5.74
CA SER A 117 -7.33 10.78 5.71
C SER A 117 -6.88 11.52 6.96
N ILE A 118 -6.23 12.66 6.76
CA ILE A 118 -5.66 13.50 7.82
C ILE A 118 -6.61 14.66 8.02
N GLN A 119 -7.28 14.69 9.16
CA GLN A 119 -8.35 15.65 9.48
C GLN A 119 -7.96 16.48 10.71
N ASP A 120 -8.66 17.60 10.91
CA ASP A 120 -8.50 18.46 12.09
C ASP A 120 -8.76 17.70 13.41
N LYS A 121 -9.68 16.74 13.40
CA LYS A 121 -10.06 15.93 14.58
C LYS A 121 -9.23 14.67 14.77
N GLY A 122 -8.38 14.30 13.82
CA GLY A 122 -7.52 13.13 13.93
C GLY A 122 -7.30 12.45 12.59
N ILE A 123 -6.95 11.17 12.65
CA ILE A 123 -6.50 10.42 11.49
C ILE A 123 -7.40 9.20 11.27
N MET A 124 -7.89 9.04 10.05
CA MET A 124 -8.69 7.91 9.62
C MET A 124 -7.93 7.03 8.62
N LYS A 125 -8.30 5.75 8.58
CA LYS A 125 -7.78 4.75 7.63
C LYS A 125 -8.91 4.05 6.90
N SER A 126 -8.68 3.71 5.64
CA SER A 126 -9.56 2.87 4.83
C SER A 126 -8.76 1.97 3.89
N TRP A 127 -9.35 0.85 3.49
CA TRP A 127 -8.83 -0.03 2.43
C TRP A 127 -9.61 0.10 1.11
N ASP A 128 -10.73 0.82 1.11
CA ASP A 128 -11.64 0.97 -0.05
C ASP A 128 -12.03 2.43 -0.34
N ALA A 129 -11.51 3.38 0.46
CA ALA A 129 -11.84 4.81 0.45
C ALA A 129 -13.32 5.14 0.73
N GLN A 130 -14.15 4.16 1.11
CA GLN A 130 -15.57 4.33 1.40
C GLN A 130 -15.84 4.18 2.90
N LYS A 131 -15.24 3.17 3.52
CA LYS A 131 -15.39 2.85 4.93
C LYS A 131 -14.15 3.31 5.68
N TRP A 132 -14.33 4.34 6.49
CA TRP A 132 -13.24 4.97 7.23
C TRP A 132 -13.28 4.58 8.69
N THR A 133 -12.15 4.13 9.22
CA THR A 133 -11.96 3.79 10.63
C THR A 133 -11.09 4.86 11.28
N PHE A 134 -11.53 5.41 12.40
CA PHE A 134 -10.72 6.32 13.19
C PHE A 134 -9.53 5.56 13.83
N ILE A 135 -8.31 6.07 13.66
CA ILE A 135 -7.08 5.39 14.12
C ILE A 135 -6.40 6.13 15.25
N ALA A 136 -6.29 7.45 15.18
CA ALA A 136 -5.49 8.22 16.13
C ALA A 136 -6.01 9.65 16.31
N ASN A 137 -5.94 10.13 17.55
CA ASN A 137 -6.05 11.55 17.89
C ASN A 137 -4.69 12.25 17.69
N TRP A 138 -4.75 13.56 17.50
CA TRP A 138 -3.58 14.42 17.59
C TRP A 138 -3.03 14.45 19.01
N THR A 139 -1.71 14.42 19.14
CA THR A 139 -1.00 14.73 20.39
C THR A 139 -0.38 16.11 20.25
N HIS A 140 -0.71 17.02 21.17
CA HIS A 140 -0.08 18.33 21.23
C HIS A 140 1.35 18.21 21.75
N ASN A 141 2.29 18.86 21.06
CA ASN A 141 3.61 19.07 21.59
C ASN A 141 3.52 20.23 22.60
N SER A 142 3.70 19.91 23.87
CA SER A 142 3.86 20.88 24.97
C SER A 142 5.17 21.63 24.86
#